data_AF-A0A7W1ZBZ1-F1
#
_entry.id   AF-A0A7W1ZBZ1-F1
#
_cell.length_a   1.000
_cell.length_b   1.000
_cell.length_c   1.000
_cell.angle_alpha   90.00
_cell.angle_beta   90.00
_cell.angle_gamma   90.00
#
_symmetry.space_group_name_H-M   'P 1'
#
loop_
_entity.id
_entity.type
_entity.pdbx_description
1 polymer ?
#
loop_
_entity_poly.entity_id
_entity_poly.type
_entity_poly.pdbx_seq_one_letter_code
_entity_poly.pdbx_strand_id
1 'polypeptide(L)'
;MISKKSTIVMLAVVLLSIHFSCTSGTKIFEQNPPFTIKETTFQNWFAGSQEFGRGIHIFLEFENIPQEVKLDSIYFRGMVEILQRDPENPLKYKGNLKASAKQDVVMDENPAKEMNNPFPDIQKDFPFDLSPKEAVISYRRNNKQYYHKILDVKEIEALNYPSSNKGDN
;
A
#
# COMPACT_ATOMS: atom_id res chain seq x y z
N MET A 1 15.25 -25.04 59.02
CA MET A 1 16.38 -24.85 58.08
C MET A 1 15.88 -25.14 56.67
N ILE A 2 15.37 -24.11 55.98
CA ILE A 2 15.04 -24.22 54.55
C ILE A 2 16.36 -24.39 53.80
N SER A 3 16.51 -25.50 53.08
CA SER A 3 17.77 -25.81 52.40
C SER A 3 18.02 -24.75 51.33
N LYS A 4 19.20 -24.12 51.36
CA LYS A 4 19.60 -23.09 50.37
C LYS A 4 19.47 -23.59 48.92
N LYS A 5 19.55 -24.92 48.72
CA LYS A 5 19.34 -25.60 47.44
C LYS A 5 17.90 -25.49 46.94
N SER A 6 16.90 -25.58 47.82
CA SER A 6 15.48 -25.49 47.45
C SER A 6 15.08 -24.05 47.08
N THR A 7 15.71 -23.04 47.69
CA THR A 7 15.46 -21.62 47.38
C THR A 7 16.09 -21.21 46.05
N ILE A 8 17.27 -21.75 45.69
CA ILE A 8 17.93 -21.52 44.40
C ILE A 8 17.09 -22.10 43.25
N VAL A 9 16.51 -23.29 43.43
CA VAL A 9 15.63 -23.91 42.42
C VAL A 9 14.34 -23.10 42.23
N MET A 10 13.77 -22.56 43.31
CA MET A 10 12.55 -21.74 43.23
C MET A 10 12.81 -20.38 42.56
N LEU A 11 13.99 -19.78 42.75
CA LEU A 11 14.38 -18.53 42.08
C LEU A 11 14.68 -18.73 40.58
N ALA A 12 15.16 -19.91 40.18
CA ALA A 12 15.40 -20.25 38.78
C ALA A 12 14.10 -20.49 37.98
N VAL A 13 13.03 -20.96 38.63
CA VAL A 13 11.73 -21.22 37.96
C VAL A 13 10.94 -19.94 37.71
N VAL A 14 11.14 -18.89 38.52
CA VAL A 14 10.48 -17.57 38.34
C VAL A 14 11.13 -16.75 37.22
N LEU A 15 12.38 -17.03 36.85
CA LEU A 15 13.09 -16.36 35.75
C LEU A 15 12.76 -16.91 34.35
N LEU A 16 12.04 -18.03 34.24
CA LEU A 16 11.76 -18.68 32.95
C LEU A 16 10.41 -18.27 32.31
N SER A 17 9.62 -17.41 32.94
CA SER A 17 8.26 -17.06 32.49
C SER A 17 8.16 -15.80 31.62
N ILE A 18 9.28 -15.22 31.17
CA ILE A 18 9.30 -13.98 30.36
C ILE A 18 9.48 -14.23 28.84
N HIS A 19 9.20 -15.45 28.36
CA HIS A 19 9.28 -15.79 26.94
C HIS A 19 7.88 -15.97 26.32
N PHE A 20 7.14 -14.87 26.16
CA PHE A 20 6.12 -14.75 25.11
C PHE A 20 6.43 -13.50 24.29
N SER A 21 7.49 -13.58 23.49
CA SER A 21 7.80 -12.58 22.47
C SER A 21 7.24 -13.03 21.13
N CYS A 22 6.65 -12.06 20.41
CA CYS A 22 6.36 -12.08 18.99
C CYS A 22 5.11 -12.88 18.55
N THR A 23 3.92 -12.31 18.76
CA THR A 23 2.92 -12.41 17.70
C THR A 23 3.29 -11.36 16.67
N SER A 24 3.73 -11.79 15.49
CA SER A 24 3.74 -10.96 14.29
C SER A 24 2.33 -10.38 14.16
N GLY A 25 2.17 -9.08 14.38
CA GLY A 25 0.86 -8.45 14.45
C GLY A 25 0.18 -8.49 13.09
N THR A 26 -0.63 -9.52 12.84
CA THR A 26 -1.51 -9.56 11.68
C THR A 26 -2.41 -8.34 11.77
N LYS A 27 -2.27 -7.41 10.82
CA LYS A 27 -3.11 -6.22 10.75
C LYS A 27 -4.53 -6.67 10.43
N ILE A 28 -5.44 -6.53 11.39
CA ILE A 28 -6.84 -6.92 11.23
C ILE A 28 -7.53 -5.89 10.34
N PHE A 29 -8.23 -6.37 9.31
CA PHE A 29 -9.04 -5.52 8.45
C PHE A 29 -10.40 -5.23 9.08
N GLU A 30 -10.79 -3.96 9.07
CA GLU A 30 -12.13 -3.51 9.41
C GLU A 30 -13.08 -3.87 8.27
N GLN A 31 -14.08 -4.69 8.59
CA GLN A 31 -15.05 -5.19 7.62
C GLN A 31 -16.13 -4.14 7.31
N ASN A 32 -16.44 -3.29 8.29
CA ASN A 32 -17.47 -2.26 8.16
C ASN A 32 -16.85 -0.88 8.41
N PRO A 33 -16.09 -0.33 7.44
CA PRO A 33 -15.51 0.99 7.59
C PRO A 33 -16.62 2.05 7.69
N PRO A 34 -16.37 3.17 8.37
CA PRO A 34 -17.34 4.25 8.52
C PRO A 34 -17.55 5.08 7.24
N PHE A 35 -17.13 4.61 6.07
CA PHE A 35 -17.23 5.30 4.78
C PHE A 35 -17.65 4.31 3.69
N THR A 36 -18.24 4.82 2.62
CA THR A 36 -18.58 4.02 1.44
C THR A 36 -17.68 4.43 0.28
N ILE A 37 -16.97 3.46 -0.29
CA ILE A 37 -16.18 3.64 -1.50
C ILE A 37 -17.13 3.52 -2.69
N LYS A 38 -17.21 4.57 -3.51
CA LYS A 38 -17.96 4.54 -4.76
C LYS A 38 -17.19 3.77 -5.82
N GLU A 39 -15.92 4.12 -5.98
CA GLU A 39 -15.05 3.48 -6.96
C GLU A 39 -13.57 3.63 -6.57
N THR A 40 -12.76 2.63 -6.94
CA THR A 40 -11.30 2.73 -6.92
C THR A 40 -10.77 2.33 -8.28
N THR A 41 -10.06 3.24 -8.92
CA THR A 41 -9.45 3.02 -10.22
C THR A 41 -7.93 3.21 -10.15
N PHE A 42 -7.22 2.58 -11.07
CA PHE A 42 -5.78 2.78 -11.20
C PHE A 42 -5.37 2.89 -12.67
N GLN A 43 -4.30 3.62 -12.89
CA GLN A 43 -3.70 3.86 -14.19
C GLN A 43 -2.19 3.69 -14.08
N ASN A 44 -1.61 2.85 -14.95
CA ASN A 44 -0.16 2.73 -15.05
C ASN A 44 0.41 3.94 -15.80
N TRP A 45 1.56 4.43 -15.36
CA TRP A 45 2.30 5.47 -16.05
C TRP A 45 3.77 5.09 -16.21
N PHE A 46 4.37 5.57 -17.29
CA PHE A 46 5.77 5.38 -17.63
C PHE A 46 6.36 6.77 -17.91
N ALA A 47 7.45 7.14 -17.24
CA ALA A 47 8.25 8.24 -17.75
C ALA A 47 8.92 7.75 -19.04
N GLY A 48 8.94 8.56 -20.09
CA GLY A 48 9.24 8.13 -21.48
C GLY A 48 10.58 7.41 -21.75
N SER A 49 11.41 7.12 -20.74
CA SER A 49 12.41 6.06 -20.79
C SER A 49 12.43 5.27 -19.47
N GLN A 50 12.80 4.00 -19.56
CA GLN A 50 12.81 3.03 -18.47
C GLN A 50 13.66 3.46 -17.25
N GLU A 51 14.64 4.34 -17.47
CA GLU A 51 15.51 4.89 -16.42
C GLU A 51 14.81 5.95 -15.54
N PHE A 52 13.76 6.60 -16.05
CA PHE A 52 13.04 7.64 -15.32
C PHE A 52 11.89 7.10 -14.44
N GLY A 53 11.67 5.79 -14.47
CA GLY A 53 10.74 5.09 -13.60
C GLY A 53 9.34 4.90 -14.17
N ARG A 54 8.63 3.95 -13.55
CA ARG A 54 7.23 3.64 -13.79
C ARG A 54 6.45 3.73 -12.49
N GLY A 55 5.13 3.75 -12.57
CA GLY A 55 4.32 3.76 -11.36
C GLY A 55 2.84 3.56 -11.65
N ILE A 56 2.06 3.77 -10.61
CA ILE A 56 0.61 3.65 -10.62
C ILE A 56 0.03 4.93 -10.04
N HIS A 57 -0.81 5.59 -10.81
CA HIS A 57 -1.77 6.53 -10.28
C HIS A 57 -2.98 5.74 -9.79
N ILE A 58 -3.33 5.89 -8.52
CA ILE A 58 -4.55 5.32 -7.96
C ILE A 58 -5.50 6.45 -7.58
N PHE A 59 -6.76 6.29 -7.95
CA PHE A 59 -7.82 7.25 -7.70
C PHE A 59 -8.90 6.59 -6.87
N LEU A 60 -9.33 7.27 -5.81
CA LEU A 60 -10.39 6.82 -4.93
C LEU A 60 -11.49 7.85 -4.92
N GLU A 61 -12.71 7.41 -5.20
CA GLU A 61 -13.92 8.19 -5.08
C GLU A 61 -14.82 7.57 -4.02
N PHE A 62 -15.31 8.38 -3.10
CA PHE A 62 -16.17 7.96 -1.99
C PHE A 62 -17.57 8.53 -2.18
N GLU A 63 -18.60 7.81 -1.71
CA GLU A 63 -19.95 8.36 -1.60
C GLU A 63 -20.06 9.26 -0.37
N ASN A 64 -19.40 8.87 0.72
CA ASN A 64 -19.36 9.63 1.96
C ASN A 64 -18.09 9.33 2.76
N ILE A 65 -17.57 10.34 3.45
CA ILE A 65 -16.51 10.20 4.45
C ILE A 65 -16.92 11.05 5.67
N PRO A 66 -17.18 10.44 6.84
CA PRO A 66 -17.45 11.19 8.06
C PRO A 66 -16.28 12.08 8.47
N GLN A 67 -16.58 13.21 9.11
CA GLN A 67 -15.57 14.21 9.48
C GLN A 67 -14.51 13.67 10.44
N GLU A 68 -14.85 12.69 11.29
CA GLU A 68 -13.90 12.07 12.22
C GLU A 68 -12.92 11.08 11.56
N VAL A 69 -13.12 10.77 10.28
CA VAL A 69 -12.27 9.83 9.52
C VAL A 69 -11.22 10.61 8.74
N LYS A 70 -9.96 10.26 8.93
CA LYS A 70 -8.84 10.78 8.15
C LYS A 70 -8.18 9.65 7.38
N LEU A 71 -8.28 9.69 6.05
CA LEU A 71 -7.52 8.77 5.18
C LEU A 71 -6.02 9.09 5.29
N ASP A 72 -5.19 8.06 5.32
CA ASP A 72 -3.75 8.18 5.58
C ASP A 72 -2.93 7.67 4.40
N SER A 73 -3.01 6.37 4.11
CA SER A 73 -2.18 5.74 3.07
C SER A 73 -2.94 4.66 2.32
N ILE A 74 -2.48 4.37 1.11
CA ILE A 74 -2.97 3.28 0.27
C ILE A 74 -1.84 2.29 0.02
N TYR A 75 -2.15 1.01 0.08
CA TYR A 75 -1.25 -0.10 -0.18
C TYR A 75 -1.79 -0.86 -1.38
N PHE A 76 -1.03 -0.95 -2.46
CA PHE A 76 -1.45 -1.58 -3.70
C PHE A 76 -0.24 -2.13 -4.46
N ARG A 77 -0.32 -3.38 -4.93
CA ARG A 77 0.74 -4.06 -5.72
C ARG A 77 2.15 -3.91 -5.12
N GLY A 78 2.28 -4.15 -3.81
CA GLY A 78 3.58 -4.08 -3.12
C GLY A 78 4.13 -2.67 -2.89
N MET A 79 3.36 -1.62 -3.23
CA MET A 79 3.71 -0.22 -3.06
C MET A 79 2.81 0.44 -2.03
N VAL A 80 3.32 1.48 -1.36
CA VAL A 80 2.59 2.30 -0.40
C VAL A 80 2.76 3.78 -0.74
N GLU A 81 1.70 4.56 -0.61
CA GLU A 81 1.72 6.01 -0.82
C GLU A 81 0.75 6.72 0.13
N ILE A 82 1.06 7.96 0.49
CA ILE A 82 0.16 8.81 1.29
C ILE A 82 -0.95 9.35 0.37
N LEU A 83 -2.20 9.21 0.79
CA LEU A 83 -3.33 9.67 -0.01
C LEU A 83 -3.42 11.19 0.02
N GLN A 84 -3.44 11.80 -1.16
CA GLN A 84 -3.62 13.23 -1.33
C GLN A 84 -5.09 13.52 -1.61
N ARG A 85 -5.70 14.34 -0.77
CA ARG A 85 -7.07 14.81 -0.98
C ARG A 85 -7.14 15.77 -2.15
N ASP A 86 -8.17 15.65 -2.97
CA ASP A 86 -8.45 16.62 -4.02
C ASP A 86 -8.92 17.96 -3.39
N PRO A 87 -8.38 19.11 -3.83
CA PRO A 87 -8.74 20.42 -3.28
C PRO A 87 -10.14 20.89 -3.69
N GLU A 88 -10.68 20.41 -4.81
CA GLU A 88 -11.99 20.79 -5.34
C GLU A 88 -13.08 19.82 -4.88
N ASN A 89 -12.74 18.55 -4.66
CA ASN A 89 -13.70 17.53 -4.21
C ASN A 89 -13.20 16.76 -2.97
N PRO A 90 -13.80 16.99 -1.78
CA PRO A 90 -13.37 16.36 -0.53
C PRO A 90 -13.61 14.83 -0.47
N LEU A 91 -14.37 14.27 -1.43
CA LEU A 91 -14.64 12.85 -1.58
C LEU A 91 -13.73 12.17 -2.61
N LYS A 92 -12.76 12.89 -3.17
CA LYS A 92 -11.77 12.35 -4.11
C LYS A 92 -10.37 12.37 -3.52
N TYR A 93 -9.64 11.29 -3.72
CA TYR A 93 -8.25 11.15 -3.31
C TYR A 93 -7.42 10.53 -4.43
N LYS A 94 -6.14 10.89 -4.45
CA LYS A 94 -5.15 10.34 -5.38
C LYS A 94 -3.92 9.84 -4.63
N GLY A 95 -3.33 8.75 -5.13
CA GLY A 95 -2.02 8.26 -4.72
C GLY A 95 -1.12 8.08 -5.95
N ASN A 96 0.14 8.46 -5.84
CA ASN A 96 1.16 8.22 -6.87
C ASN A 96 2.17 7.18 -6.40
N LEU A 97 1.86 5.91 -6.61
CA LEU A 97 2.69 4.77 -6.22
C LEU A 97 3.86 4.66 -7.20
N LYS A 98 5.09 4.84 -6.71
CA LYS A 98 6.30 4.79 -7.54
C LYS A 98 6.99 3.44 -7.42
N ALA A 99 7.28 2.83 -8.56
CA ALA A 99 8.17 1.67 -8.62
C ALA A 99 9.62 2.09 -8.40
N SER A 100 10.42 1.23 -7.77
CA SER A 100 11.87 1.41 -7.73
C SER A 100 12.48 1.11 -9.10
N ALA A 101 13.47 1.90 -9.53
CA ALA A 101 14.03 1.87 -10.89
C ALA A 101 14.94 0.66 -11.19
N LYS A 102 15.22 -0.22 -10.21
CA LYS A 102 16.22 -1.29 -10.33
C LYS A 102 15.60 -2.66 -10.62
N GLN A 103 14.95 -2.85 -11.77
CA GLN A 103 14.44 -4.17 -12.12
C GLN A 103 14.69 -4.52 -13.59
N ASP A 104 14.96 -5.81 -13.82
CA ASP A 104 15.07 -6.40 -15.15
C ASP A 104 13.70 -6.38 -15.82
N VAL A 105 13.54 -5.48 -16.80
CA VAL A 105 12.37 -5.42 -17.68
C VAL A 105 12.77 -6.10 -18.98
N VAL A 106 11.88 -6.91 -19.54
CA VAL A 106 12.09 -7.48 -20.87
C VAL A 106 11.87 -6.36 -21.88
N MET A 107 12.96 -5.84 -22.43
CA MET A 107 12.90 -4.89 -23.55
C MET A 107 12.41 -5.61 -24.81
N ASP A 108 11.23 -5.24 -25.30
CA ASP A 108 10.67 -5.71 -26.57
C ASP A 108 10.50 -4.52 -27.53
N GLU A 109 10.77 -4.75 -28.82
CA GLU A 109 10.59 -3.72 -29.85
C GLU A 109 9.13 -3.23 -29.97
N ASN A 110 8.17 -4.02 -29.48
CA ASN A 110 6.76 -3.64 -29.43
C ASN A 110 6.40 -2.98 -28.07
N PRO A 111 6.06 -1.68 -28.04
CA PRO A 111 5.67 -0.96 -26.82
C PRO A 111 4.47 -1.57 -26.08
N ALA A 112 3.59 -2.30 -26.78
CA ALA A 112 2.44 -2.95 -26.15
C ALA A 112 2.85 -4.14 -25.25
N LYS A 113 4.02 -4.75 -25.50
CA LYS A 113 4.52 -5.84 -24.66
C LYS A 113 5.22 -5.35 -23.39
N GLU A 114 5.76 -4.13 -23.41
CA GLU A 114 6.25 -3.42 -22.22
C GLU A 114 5.16 -3.20 -21.17
N MET A 115 3.89 -3.05 -21.59
CA MET A 115 2.75 -2.95 -20.67
C MET A 115 2.51 -4.22 -19.84
N ASN A 116 2.91 -5.39 -20.36
CA ASN A 116 2.73 -6.67 -19.68
C ASN A 116 3.92 -7.04 -18.79
N ASN A 117 4.92 -6.17 -18.68
CA ASN A 117 6.09 -6.45 -17.87
C ASN A 117 5.71 -6.43 -16.37
N PRO A 118 6.14 -7.43 -15.57
CA PRO A 118 5.70 -7.58 -14.18
C PRO A 118 5.95 -6.30 -13.36
N PHE A 119 5.07 -6.06 -12.39
CA PHE A 119 5.24 -4.97 -11.42
C PHE A 119 6.41 -5.29 -10.49
N PRO A 120 7.02 -4.25 -9.89
CA PRO A 120 8.29 -4.38 -9.18
C PRO A 120 8.22 -5.40 -8.05
N ASP A 121 9.40 -5.87 -7.64
CA ASP A 121 9.58 -6.62 -6.42
C ASP A 121 8.99 -5.83 -5.26
N ILE A 122 8.07 -6.50 -4.57
CA ILE A 122 7.37 -6.03 -3.38
C ILE A 122 8.38 -5.33 -2.46
N GLN A 123 8.06 -4.11 -2.00
CA GLN A 123 8.93 -3.45 -1.03
C GLN A 123 9.20 -4.41 0.13
N LYS A 124 10.47 -4.57 0.52
CA LYS A 124 10.93 -5.64 1.43
C LYS A 124 10.15 -5.72 2.75
N ASP A 125 9.49 -4.63 3.14
CA ASP A 125 8.68 -4.49 4.36
C ASP A 125 7.17 -4.31 4.10
N PHE A 126 6.66 -4.75 2.94
CA PHE A 126 5.24 -4.64 2.61
C PHE A 126 4.39 -5.54 3.53
N PRO A 127 3.44 -4.99 4.31
CA PRO A 127 2.83 -5.72 5.43
C PRO A 127 1.58 -6.52 5.06
N PHE A 128 1.23 -6.62 3.77
CA PHE A 128 -0.02 -7.24 3.31
C PHE A 128 0.23 -8.24 2.18
N ASP A 129 -0.48 -9.35 2.20
CA ASP A 129 -0.59 -10.24 1.04
C ASP A 129 -1.84 -9.86 0.24
N LEU A 130 -1.66 -9.31 -0.95
CA LEU A 130 -2.70 -8.73 -1.79
C LEU A 130 -2.64 -9.27 -3.21
N SER A 131 -3.80 -9.65 -3.73
CA SER A 131 -3.99 -10.02 -5.13
C SER A 131 -3.86 -8.79 -6.05
N PRO A 132 -3.66 -8.96 -7.38
CA PRO A 132 -3.41 -7.84 -8.31
C PRO A 132 -4.50 -6.77 -8.42
N LYS A 133 -5.72 -7.06 -7.95
CA LYS A 133 -6.89 -6.17 -7.90
C LYS A 133 -7.31 -5.78 -6.48
N GLU A 134 -6.56 -6.22 -5.47
CA GLU A 134 -6.83 -5.88 -4.08
C GLU A 134 -5.95 -4.70 -3.65
N ALA A 135 -6.51 -3.80 -2.86
CA ALA A 135 -5.79 -2.72 -2.19
C ALA A 135 -6.16 -2.65 -0.71
N VAL A 136 -5.35 -2.00 0.09
CA VAL A 136 -5.68 -1.69 1.49
C VAL A 136 -5.59 -0.20 1.71
N ILE A 137 -6.67 0.39 2.21
CA ILE A 137 -6.69 1.77 2.70
C ILE A 137 -6.40 1.74 4.20
N SER A 138 -5.47 2.59 4.61
CA SER A 138 -5.24 2.91 5.99
C SER A 138 -5.89 4.25 6.33
N TYR A 139 -6.60 4.30 7.45
CA TYR A 139 -7.26 5.50 7.91
C TYR A 139 -7.20 5.61 9.44
N ARG A 140 -7.45 6.82 9.96
CA ARG A 140 -7.50 7.11 11.38
C ARG A 140 -8.89 7.56 11.79
N ARG A 141 -9.35 7.07 12.94
CA ARG A 141 -10.56 7.52 13.64
C ARG A 141 -10.27 7.55 15.14
N ASN A 142 -10.57 8.66 15.82
CA ASN A 142 -10.35 8.80 17.27
C ASN A 142 -8.92 8.41 17.70
N ASN A 143 -7.91 8.88 16.95
CA ASN A 143 -6.48 8.59 17.16
C ASN A 143 -6.07 7.10 17.05
N LYS A 144 -6.96 6.22 16.57
CA LYS A 144 -6.63 4.82 16.27
C LYS A 144 -6.50 4.60 14.77
N GLN A 145 -5.53 3.78 14.38
CA GLN A 145 -5.28 3.36 12.99
C GLN A 145 -6.15 2.15 12.65
N TYR A 146 -6.76 2.16 11.48
CA TYR A 146 -7.57 1.08 10.94
C TYR A 146 -7.14 0.80 9.51
N TYR A 147 -7.39 -0.43 9.07
CA TYR A 147 -7.11 -0.89 7.71
C TYR A 147 -8.38 -1.46 7.12
N HIS A 148 -8.71 -1.09 5.89
CA HIS A 148 -9.84 -1.65 5.16
C HIS A 148 -9.35 -2.18 3.81
N LYS A 149 -9.76 -3.41 3.47
CA LYS A 149 -9.37 -4.07 2.23
C LYS A 149 -10.41 -3.78 1.14
N ILE A 150 -9.95 -3.28 0.00
CA ILE A 150 -10.69 -3.12 -1.24
C ILE A 150 -10.44 -4.37 -2.09
N LEU A 151 -11.50 -5.01 -2.58
CA LEU A 151 -11.40 -6.25 -3.36
C LEU A 151 -11.35 -6.04 -4.88
N ASP A 152 -11.90 -4.92 -5.37
CA ASP A 152 -11.99 -4.63 -6.80
C ASP A 152 -11.46 -3.24 -7.11
N VAL A 153 -10.21 -3.21 -7.57
CA VAL A 153 -9.52 -2.00 -8.07
C VAL A 153 -9.46 -2.09 -9.58
N LYS A 154 -10.15 -1.17 -10.26
CA LYS A 154 -10.35 -1.23 -11.72
C LYS A 154 -9.23 -0.53 -12.47
N GLU A 155 -8.73 -1.18 -13.51
CA GLU A 155 -7.75 -0.56 -14.41
C GLU A 155 -8.47 0.37 -15.38
N ILE A 156 -7.95 1.58 -15.53
CA ILE A 156 -8.35 2.53 -16.57
C ILE A 156 -7.19 2.76 -17.53
N GLU A 157 -7.50 3.07 -18.78
CA GLU A 157 -6.50 3.23 -19.82
C GLU A 157 -5.51 4.34 -19.48
N ALA A 158 -4.24 4.09 -19.81
CA ALA A 158 -3.21 5.09 -19.66
C ALA A 158 -3.44 6.24 -20.66
N LEU A 159 -3.71 7.45 -20.17
CA LEU A 159 -3.52 8.67 -20.94
C LEU A 159 -2.04 8.71 -21.37
N ASN A 160 -1.80 8.37 -22.63
CA ASN A 160 -0.50 8.58 -23.27
C ASN A 160 -0.23 10.08 -23.23
N TYR A 161 0.64 10.53 -22.33
CA TYR A 161 1.17 11.88 -22.41
C TYR A 161 2.06 11.93 -23.65
N PRO A 162 1.69 12.65 -24.72
CA PRO A 162 2.62 12.85 -25.82
C PRO A 162 3.86 13.51 -25.22
N SER A 163 5.03 12.94 -25.50
CA SER A 163 6.30 13.59 -25.19
C SER A 163 6.24 15.00 -25.73
N SER A 164 6.45 16.01 -24.88
CA SER A 164 6.60 17.39 -25.32
C SER A 164 7.66 17.37 -26.42
N ASN A 165 7.21 17.63 -27.66
CA ASN A 165 8.10 17.77 -28.79
C ASN A 165 8.93 19.02 -28.48
N LYS A 166 10.12 18.81 -27.93
CA LYS A 166 11.08 19.87 -27.64
C LYS A 166 11.46 20.42 -29.02
N GLY A 167 11.21 21.71 -29.19
CA GLY A 167 11.09 22.36 -30.48
C GLY A 167 12.23 22.07 -31.46
N ASP A 168 11.83 21.88 -32.71
CA ASP A 168 12.66 22.23 -33.85
C ASP A 168 12.16 23.57 -34.39
N ASN A 169 13.14 24.41 -34.71
CA ASN A 169 13.05 25.84 -35.00
C ASN A 169 12.22 26.21 -36.22
#